data_AF-A0A0F9DTU0-F1
#
_entry.id   AF-A0A0F9DTU0-F1
#
_cell.length_a   1.000
_cell.length_b   1.000
_cell.length_c   1.000
_cell.angle_alpha   90.00
_cell.angle_beta   90.00
_cell.angle_gamma   90.00
#
_symmetry.space_group_name_H-M   'P 1'
#
loop_
_entity.id
_entity.type
_entity.pdbx_description
1 polymer ?
#
loop_
_entity_poly.entity_id
_entity_poly.type
_entity_poly.pdbx_seq_one_letter_code
_entity_poly.pdbx_strand_id
1 'polypeptide(L)' 'MVRLDVDDLRITLLPALGSVVIKKNPGSKLFISTEESIVINIEVLYHIIRAMLFKNLLDPKVFEGILEEINTS' A
#
# COMPACT_ATOMS: atom_id res chain seq x y z
N MET A 1 1.99 21.89 1.82
CA MET A 1 1.35 20.87 2.68
C MET A 1 0.31 20.17 1.83
N VAL A 2 0.61 18.98 1.32
CA VAL A 2 -0.35 18.20 0.52
C VAL A 2 -1.26 17.48 1.52
N ARG A 3 -2.52 17.88 1.61
CA ARG A 3 -3.55 17.08 2.30
C ARG A 3 -3.85 15.89 1.40
N LEU A 4 -3.53 14.69 1.88
CA LEU A 4 -4.06 13.46 1.33
C LEU A 4 -5.38 13.24 2.07
N ASP A 5 -6.52 13.44 1.41
CA ASP A 5 -7.79 12.94 1.93
C ASP A 5 -7.70 11.40 1.86
N VAL A 6 -7.41 10.79 3.00
CA VAL A 6 -7.14 9.33 3.12
C VAL A 6 -8.43 8.52 2.92
N ASP A 7 -9.59 9.18 3.03
CA ASP A 7 -10.92 8.55 3.02
C ASP A 7 -11.29 7.89 1.67
N ASP A 8 -10.56 8.18 0.58
CA ASP A 8 -10.82 7.60 -0.75
C ASP A 8 -9.78 6.55 -1.21
N LEU A 9 -8.80 6.18 -0.37
CA LEU A 9 -7.80 5.18 -0.72
C LEU A 9 -8.38 3.76 -0.68
N ARG A 10 -8.40 3.08 -1.83
CA ARG A 10 -8.75 1.66 -1.92
C ARG A 10 -7.54 0.81 -2.25
N ILE A 11 -7.21 -0.10 -1.33
CA ILE A 11 -6.17 -1.12 -1.53
C ILE A 11 -6.86 -2.43 -1.96
N THR A 12 -6.34 -3.07 -3.00
CA THR A 12 -6.83 -4.36 -3.50
C THR A 12 -5.67 -5.29 -3.78
N LEU A 13 -5.72 -6.48 -3.20
CA LEU A 13 -4.76 -7.55 -3.47
C LEU A 13 -5.15 -8.25 -4.79
N LEU A 14 -4.15 -8.53 -5.63
CA LEU A 14 -4.27 -9.36 -6.83
C LEU A 14 -3.40 -10.62 -6.63
N PRO A 15 -3.90 -11.66 -5.93
CA PRO A 15 -3.08 -12.81 -5.53
C PRO A 15 -2.46 -13.56 -6.71
N ALA A 16 -3.23 -13.73 -7.80
CA ALA A 16 -2.77 -14.40 -9.02
C ALA A 16 -1.58 -13.70 -9.70
N LEU A 17 -1.36 -12.42 -9.39
CA LEU A 17 -0.26 -11.60 -9.94
C LEU A 17 0.77 -11.22 -8.88
N GLY A 18 0.62 -11.70 -7.64
CA GLY A 18 1.50 -11.34 -6.52
C GLY A 18 1.65 -9.83 -6.35
N SER A 19 0.58 -9.07 -6.54
CA SER A 19 0.63 -7.60 -6.63
C SER A 19 -0.48 -6.94 -5.81
N VAL A 20 -0.22 -5.70 -5.38
CA VAL A 20 -1.15 -4.82 -4.70
C VAL A 20 -1.49 -3.66 -5.61
N VAL A 21 -2.77 -3.30 -5.69
CA VAL A 21 -3.24 -2.11 -6.40
C VAL A 21 -3.76 -1.12 -5.37
N ILE A 22 -3.23 0.10 -5.40
CA ILE A 22 -3.67 1.19 -4.55
C ILE A 22 -4.32 2.22 -5.48
N LYS A 23 -5.59 2.55 -5.25
CA LYS A 23 -6.34 3.54 -6.03
C LYS A 23 -6.71 4.71 -5.14
N LYS A 24 -6.44 5.94 -5.61
CA LYS A 24 -6.91 7.17 -4.95
C LYS A 24 -8.40 7.42 -5.17
N ASN A 25 -8.97 6.89 -6.25
CA ASN A 25 -10.39 6.96 -6.53
C ASN A 25 -10.98 5.55 -6.69
N PRO A 26 -11.85 5.09 -5.78
CA PRO A 26 -12.36 3.72 -5.76
C PRO A 26 -13.29 3.40 -6.95
N GLY A 27 -13.82 4.40 -7.64
CA GLY A 27 -14.62 4.25 -8.86
C GLY A 27 -13.81 3.95 -10.13
N SER A 28 -12.48 4.10 -10.08
CA SER A 28 -11.61 3.84 -11.23
C SER A 28 -11.49 2.34 -11.52
N LYS A 29 -11.90 1.92 -12.73
CA LYS A 29 -11.78 0.52 -13.21
C LYS A 29 -10.40 0.19 -13.77
N LEU A 30 -9.47 1.14 -13.77
CA LEU A 30 -8.15 0.95 -14.36
C LEU A 30 -7.27 0.10 -13.41
N PHE A 31 -6.53 -0.86 -14.01
CA PHE A 31 -5.52 -1.69 -13.36
C PHE A 31 -4.15 -1.44 -14.01
N ILE A 32 -3.86 -0.16 -14.26
CA ILE A 32 -2.61 0.33 -14.83
C ILE A 32 -2.01 1.37 -13.88
N SER A 33 -0.69 1.48 -13.84
CA SER A 33 -0.04 2.53 -13.06
C SER A 33 -0.29 3.89 -13.71
N THR A 34 -0.99 4.77 -13.00
CA THR A 34 -1.38 6.12 -13.38
C THR A 34 -1.21 7.06 -12.18
N GLU A 35 -1.50 8.35 -12.33
CA GLU A 35 -1.50 9.30 -11.20
C GLU A 35 -2.54 8.95 -10.12
N GLU A 36 -3.58 8.21 -10.51
CA GLU A 36 -4.73 7.83 -9.67
C GLU A 36 -4.68 6.38 -9.15
N SER A 37 -3.73 5.58 -9.65
CA SER A 37 -3.59 4.19 -9.26
C SER A 37 -2.15 3.71 -9.39
N ILE A 38 -1.65 3.00 -8.40
CA ILE A 38 -0.35 2.35 -8.49
C ILE A 38 -0.51 0.84 -8.33
N VAL A 39 0.17 0.09 -9.21
CA VAL A 39 0.30 -1.37 -9.11
C VAL A 39 1.71 -1.66 -8.61
N ILE A 40 1.82 -2.38 -7.51
CA ILE A 40 3.09 -2.68 -6.83
C ILE A 40 3.17 -4.18 -6.63
N ASN A 41 4.24 -4.80 -7.14
CA ASN A 41 4.53 -6.20 -6.82
C ASN A 41 4.80 -6.35 -5.31
N ILE A 42 4.33 -7.42 -4.69
CA ILE A 42 4.42 -7.64 -3.23
C ILE A 42 5.89 -7.69 -2.74
N GLU A 43 6.81 -8.28 -3.51
CA GLU A 43 8.23 -8.33 -3.14
C GLU A 43 8.85 -6.92 -3.13
N VAL A 44 8.47 -6.09 -4.11
CA VAL A 44 8.88 -4.68 -4.16
C VAL A 44 8.27 -3.91 -3.00
N LEU A 45 6.99 -4.14 -2.67
CA LEU A 45 6.33 -3.51 -1.53
C LEU A 45 7.05 -3.84 -0.22
N TYR A 46 7.47 -5.09 -0.01
CA TYR A 46 8.28 -5.49 1.13
C TYR A 46 9.57 -4.66 1.23
N HIS A 47 10.29 -4.49 0.13
CA HIS A 47 11.50 -3.66 0.10
C HIS A 47 11.23 -2.19 0.38
N ILE A 48 10.12 -1.63 -0.11
CA ILE A 48 9.70 -0.25 0.17
C ILE A 48 9.43 -0.06 1.67
N ILE A 49 8.63 -0.94 2.28
CA ILE A 49 8.32 -0.87 3.71
C ILE A 49 9.61 -0.96 4.55
N ARG A 50 10.49 -1.90 4.20
CA ARG A 50 11.78 -2.07 4.87
C ARG A 50 12.65 -0.82 4.75
N ALA A 51 12.69 -0.19 3.58
CA ALA A 51 13.43 1.06 3.37
C ALA A 51 12.82 2.22 4.18
N MET A 52 11.49 2.33 4.24
CA MET A 52 10.80 3.34 5.04
C MET A 52 11.11 3.19 6.53
N LEU A 53 11.13 1.97 7.06
CA LEU A 53 11.52 1.68 8.44
C LEU A 53 12.96 2.13 8.72
N PHE A 54 13.93 1.73 7.87
CA PHE A 54 15.34 2.11 8.07
C PHE A 54 15.61 3.61 7.96
N LYS A 55 14.73 4.35 7.27
CA LYS A 55 14.83 5.81 7.12
C LYS A 55 13.98 6.56 8.14
N ASN A 56 13.35 5.88 9.10
CA ASN A 56 12.42 6.46 10.08
C ASN A 56 11.25 7.22 9.41
N LEU A 57 10.81 6.76 8.23
CA LEU A 57 9.66 7.31 7.49
C LEU A 57 8.35 6.57 7.81
N LEU A 58 8.44 5.42 8.47
CA LEU A 58 7.30 4.66 8.96
C LEU A 58 7.43 4.55 10.48
N ASP A 59 6.38 4.93 11.20
CA ASP A 59 6.32 4.76 12.65
C ASP A 59 6.41 3.25 12.97
N PRO A 60 7.36 2.81 13.79
CA PRO A 60 7.48 1.40 14.20
C PRO A 60 6.17 0.81 14.73
N LYS A 61 5.33 1.61 15.42
CA LYS A 61 4.03 1.15 15.93
C LYS A 61 3.03 0.84 14.82
N VAL A 62 3.05 1.61 13.73
CA VAL A 62 2.21 1.35 12.55
C VAL A 62 2.64 0.04 11.90
N PHE A 63 3.95 -0.21 11.83
CA PHE A 63 4.47 -1.47 11.31
C PHE A 63 4.14 -2.67 12.21
N GLU A 64 4.27 -2.53 13.53
CA GLU A 64 3.84 -3.55 14.50
C GLU A 64 2.35 -3.88 14.34
N GLY A 65 1.49 -2.86 14.20
CA GLY A 65 0.06 -3.07 13.95
C GLY A 65 -0.22 -3.83 12.65
N ILE A 66 0.50 -3.51 11.57
CA ILE A 66 0.39 -4.26 10.29
C ILE A 66 0.78 -5.73 10.48
N LEU A 67 1.85 -6.01 11.24
CA LEU A 67 2.29 -7.39 11.50
C LEU A 67 1.29 -8.17 12.37
N GLU A 68 0.68 -7.52 13.35
CA GLU A 68 -0.31 -8.15 14.22
C GLU A 68 -1.56 -8.57 13.43
N GLU A 69 -2.05 -7.71 12.53
CA GLU A 69 -3.22 -7.98 11.71
C GLU A 69 -2.99 -9.13 10.71
N ILE A 70 -1.76 -9.25 10.15
CA ILE A 70 -1.39 -10.37 9.27
C ILE A 70 -1.33 -11.69 10.03
N ASN A 71 -0.83 -11.70 11.27
CA ASN A 71 -0.65 -12.94 12.03
C ASN A 71 -1.94 -13.44 12.71
N THR A 72 -2.97 -12.60 12.79
CA THR A 72 -4.25 -12.91 13.42
C THR A 72 -5.40 -13.15 12.44
N SER A 73 -5.18 -12.87 11.15
CA SER A 73 -6.11 -13.15 10.03
C SER A 73 -5.79 -14.47 9.33
#